data_AF-A0A2V5TZ28-F1
#
_entry.id   AF-A0A2V5TZ28-F1
#
_cell.length_a   1.000
_cell.length_b   1.000
_cell.length_c   1.000
_cell.angle_alpha   90.00
_cell.angle_beta   90.00
_cell.angle_gamma   90.00
#
_symmetry.space_group_name_H-M   'P 1'
#
loop_
_entity.id
_entity.type
_entity.pdbx_description
1 polymer ?
#
loop_
_entity_poly.entity_id
_entity_poly.type
_entity_poly.pdbx_seq_one_letter_code
_entity_poly.pdbx_strand_id
1 'polypeptide(L)'
;MTASAEPLDKNRLSANTNAPDFKAQIHIVLNEDGARRFQRFTETHAGQDYELQVNGKVLLPAVGAWPVEAREMWWFTSSMEEAQRFAASLKKK
;
A
#
# COMPACT_ATOMS: atom_id res chain seq x y z
N MET A 1 -4.40 -11.48 5.94
CA MET A 1 -4.17 -10.05 5.67
C MET A 1 -5.33 -9.27 6.27
N THR A 2 -5.07 -8.10 6.83
CA THR A 2 -6.09 -7.15 7.29
C THR A 2 -5.85 -5.79 6.62
N ALA A 3 -6.89 -4.97 6.54
CA ALA A 3 -6.80 -3.59 6.05
C ALA A 3 -7.69 -2.67 6.89
N SER A 4 -7.15 -1.50 7.24
CA SER A 4 -7.84 -0.44 7.99
C SER A 4 -7.70 0.90 7.27
N ALA A 5 -8.78 1.67 7.25
CA ALA A 5 -8.73 3.09 6.92
C ALA A 5 -8.39 3.86 8.18
N GLU A 6 -7.40 4.74 8.09
CA GLU A 6 -6.86 5.50 9.20
C GLU A 6 -6.80 6.99 8.84
N PRO A 7 -6.91 7.90 9.82
CA PRO A 7 -6.53 9.29 9.62
C PRO A 7 -5.10 9.37 9.07
N LEU A 8 -4.83 10.40 8.27
CA LEU A 8 -3.50 10.60 7.74
C LEU A 8 -2.48 10.86 8.85
N ASP A 9 -1.45 10.01 8.93
CA ASP A 9 -0.28 10.26 9.76
C ASP A 9 0.74 11.11 8.99
N LYS A 10 0.76 12.41 9.30
CA LYS A 10 1.62 13.38 8.62
C LYS A 10 3.11 13.12 8.84
N ASN A 11 3.50 12.37 9.86
CA ASN A 11 4.91 12.01 10.08
C ASN A 11 5.42 11.00 9.04
N ARG A 12 4.50 10.33 8.32
CA ARG A 12 4.79 9.34 7.28
C ARG A 12 4.76 9.91 5.87
N LEU A 13 4.23 11.12 5.70
CA LEU A 13 4.43 11.86 4.48
C LEU A 13 5.91 12.22 4.42
N SER A 14 6.63 11.63 3.45
CA SER A 14 7.97 12.13 3.13
C SER A 14 7.87 13.63 2.87
N ALA A 15 8.89 14.39 3.27
CA ALA A 15 8.94 15.86 3.17
C ALA A 15 8.98 16.40 1.72
N ASN A 16 8.31 15.73 0.80
CA ASN A 16 8.09 16.19 -0.55
C ASN A 16 7.04 17.30 -0.52
N THR A 17 7.49 18.53 -0.69
CA THR A 17 6.67 19.75 -0.74
C THR A 17 5.64 19.77 -1.87
N ASN A 18 5.73 18.84 -2.83
CA ASN A 18 4.77 18.65 -3.92
C ASN A 18 3.89 17.40 -3.74
N ALA A 19 3.86 16.80 -2.55
CA ALA A 19 2.97 15.67 -2.29
C ALA A 19 1.49 16.08 -2.50
N PRO A 20 0.67 15.24 -3.14
CA PRO A 20 -0.77 15.47 -3.22
C PRO A 20 -1.38 15.74 -1.84
N ASP A 21 -2.47 16.50 -1.79
CA ASP A 21 -3.19 16.81 -0.56
C ASP A 21 -3.98 15.58 -0.06
N PHE A 22 -3.24 14.61 0.48
CA PHE A 22 -3.80 13.41 1.07
C PHE A 22 -4.59 13.79 2.33
N LYS A 23 -5.69 13.08 2.58
CA LYS A 23 -6.57 13.31 3.75
C LYS A 23 -6.69 12.10 4.66
N ALA A 24 -6.41 10.91 4.14
CA ALA A 24 -6.47 9.66 4.88
C ALA A 24 -5.43 8.67 4.37
N GLN A 25 -5.25 7.58 5.09
CA GLN A 25 -4.39 6.48 4.68
C GLN A 25 -5.09 5.13 4.85
N ILE A 26 -4.59 4.13 4.14
CA ILE A 26 -4.96 2.74 4.30
C ILE A 26 -3.74 2.04 4.84
N HIS A 27 -3.92 1.31 5.93
CA HIS A 27 -2.90 0.45 6.49
C HIS A 27 -3.27 -1.01 6.17
N ILE A 28 -2.33 -1.71 5.53
CA ILE A 28 -2.49 -3.11 5.14
C ILE A 28 -1.46 -3.92 5.91
N VAL A 29 -1.92 -4.93 6.65
CA VAL A 29 -1.05 -5.87 7.37
C VAL A 29 -1.11 -7.21 6.66
N LEU A 30 0.02 -7.63 6.11
CA LEU A 30 0.17 -8.94 5.48
C LEU A 30 0.19 -10.02 6.57
N ASN A 31 -0.40 -11.18 6.28
CA ASN A 31 -0.13 -12.36 7.10
C ASN A 31 1.24 -12.93 6.72
N GLU A 32 1.76 -13.88 7.50
CA GLU A 32 3.08 -14.45 7.26
C GLU A 32 3.27 -14.98 5.83
N ASP A 33 2.27 -15.68 5.30
CA ASP A 33 2.35 -16.22 3.93
C ASP A 33 2.41 -15.10 2.88
N GLY A 34 1.59 -14.05 3.05
CA GLY A 34 1.62 -12.88 2.18
C GLY A 34 2.94 -12.12 2.27
N ALA A 35 3.49 -11.93 3.48
CA ALA A 35 4.76 -11.26 3.69
C ALA A 35 5.92 -12.03 3.04
N ARG A 36 5.99 -13.36 3.22
CA ARG A 36 7.00 -14.21 2.57
C ARG A 36 6.93 -14.15 1.04
N ARG A 37 5.72 -14.17 0.48
CA ARG A 37 5.53 -14.04 -0.97
C ARG A 37 5.95 -12.67 -1.48
N PHE A 38 5.60 -11.60 -0.76
CA PHE A 38 5.97 -10.23 -1.12
C PHE A 38 7.49 -10.02 -1.04
N GLN A 39 8.13 -10.45 0.05
CA GLN A 39 9.58 -10.41 0.19
C GLN A 39 10.26 -11.12 -1.00
N ARG A 40 9.90 -12.38 -1.26
CA ARG A 40 10.47 -13.15 -2.37
C ARG A 40 10.24 -12.47 -3.73
N PHE A 41 9.07 -11.88 -3.94
CA PHE A 41 8.77 -11.14 -5.16
C PHE A 41 9.72 -9.95 -5.33
N THR A 42 9.86 -9.11 -4.30
CA THR A 42 10.72 -7.91 -4.34
C THR A 42 12.22 -8.25 -4.45
N GLU A 43 12.65 -9.35 -3.86
CA GLU A 43 14.02 -9.88 -4.01
C GLU A 43 14.28 -10.36 -5.44
N THR A 44 13.33 -11.10 -6.03
CA THR A 44 13.48 -11.67 -7.37
C THR A 44 13.49 -10.61 -8.47
N HIS A 45 12.76 -9.51 -8.26
CA HIS A 45 12.59 -8.44 -9.26
C HIS A 45 13.28 -7.14 -8.84
N ALA A 46 14.30 -7.22 -7.97
CA ALA A 46 14.98 -6.04 -7.44
C ALA A 46 15.45 -5.10 -8.57
N GLY A 47 15.16 -3.81 -8.43
CA GLY A 47 15.49 -2.76 -9.42
C GLY A 47 14.52 -2.66 -10.60
N GLN A 48 13.47 -3.47 -10.65
CA GLN A 48 12.39 -3.36 -11.64
C GLN A 48 11.18 -2.64 -11.07
N ASP A 49 10.39 -2.02 -11.95
CA ASP A 49 9.09 -1.48 -11.56
C ASP A 49 7.99 -2.53 -11.71
N TYR A 50 7.04 -2.54 -10.79
CA TYR A 50 5.83 -3.36 -10.86
C TYR A 50 4.57 -2.52 -10.65
N GLU A 51 3.45 -3.01 -11.19
CA GLU A 51 2.14 -2.44 -10.92
C GLU A 51 1.57 -3.00 -9.61
N LEU A 52 1.11 -2.11 -8.73
CA LEU A 52 0.28 -2.51 -7.60
C LEU A 52 -1.18 -2.47 -8.03
N GLN A 53 -1.83 -3.64 -8.05
CA GLN A 53 -3.24 -3.76 -8.38
C GLN A 53 -4.05 -4.20 -7.17
N VAL A 54 -5.26 -3.65 -7.03
CA VAL A 54 -6.26 -4.11 -6.06
C VAL A 54 -7.58 -4.34 -6.76
N ASN A 55 -8.14 -5.55 -6.60
CA ASN A 55 -9.37 -6.00 -7.25
C ASN A 55 -9.35 -5.79 -8.77
N GLY A 56 -8.21 -6.06 -9.42
CA GLY A 56 -8.02 -5.90 -10.87
C GLY A 56 -7.90 -4.46 -11.36
N LYS A 57 -7.82 -3.47 -10.45
CA LYS A 57 -7.57 -2.08 -10.80
C LYS A 57 -6.15 -1.68 -10.42
N VAL A 58 -5.45 -1.02 -11.33
CA VAL A 58 -4.13 -0.43 -11.07
C VAL A 58 -4.30 0.69 -10.06
N LEU A 59 -3.61 0.56 -8.93
CA LEU A 59 -3.50 1.59 -7.90
C LEU A 59 -2.23 2.41 -8.10
N LEU A 60 -1.11 1.73 -8.37
CA LEU A 60 0.16 2.34 -8.73
C LEU A 60 0.65 1.72 -10.03
N PRO A 61 0.93 2.54 -11.05
CA PRO A 61 1.43 2.04 -12.33
C PRO A 61 2.93 1.71 -12.30
N ALA A 62 3.69 2.27 -11.37
CA ALA A 62 5.14 2.04 -11.26
C ALA A 62 5.59 2.13 -9.80
N VAL A 63 5.86 0.96 -9.21
CA VAL A 63 6.44 0.82 -7.87
C VAL A 63 7.79 0.14 -8.02
N GLY A 64 8.85 0.76 -7.53
CA GLY A 64 10.17 0.12 -7.52
C GLY A 64 10.16 -1.10 -6.60
N ALA A 65 10.56 -2.26 -7.14
CA ALA A 65 10.85 -3.44 -6.35
C ALA A 65 12.22 -3.29 -5.71
N TRP A 66 12.22 -3.21 -4.38
CA TRP A 66 13.42 -3.21 -3.55
C TRP A 66 13.29 -4.30 -2.51
N PRO A 67 14.34 -5.08 -2.24
CA PRO A 67 14.31 -6.11 -1.20
C PRO A 67 13.86 -5.50 0.12
N VAL A 68 12.69 -5.93 0.60
CA VAL A 68 12.11 -5.42 1.83
C VAL A 68 11.38 -6.52 2.58
N GLU A 69 11.65 -6.61 3.88
CA GLU A 69 10.89 -7.45 4.80
C GLU A 69 9.66 -6.69 5.29
N ALA A 70 8.81 -6.27 4.36
CA ALA A 70 7.61 -5.50 4.70
C ALA A 70 6.50 -6.45 5.15
N ARG A 71 6.06 -6.29 6.39
CA ARG A 71 4.83 -6.91 6.92
C ARG A 71 3.62 -5.98 6.84
N GLU A 72 3.90 -4.70 6.67
CA GLU A 72 2.92 -3.63 6.70
C GLU A 72 3.16 -2.70 5.52
N MET A 73 2.07 -2.17 4.99
CA MET A 73 2.09 -1.20 3.90
C MET A 73 1.10 -0.09 4.21
N TRP A 74 1.47 1.14 3.86
CA TRP A 74 0.58 2.29 3.94
C TRP A 74 0.36 2.90 2.56
N TRP A 75 -0.88 3.30 2.31
CA TRP A 75 -1.27 3.96 1.08
C TRP A 75 -2.05 5.23 1.40
N PHE A 76 -1.69 6.36 0.78
CA PHE A 76 -2.35 7.63 1.02
C PHE A 76 -3.51 7.86 0.04
N THR A 77 -4.60 8.42 0.52
CA THR A 77 -5.85 8.63 -0.24
C THR A 77 -6.32 10.07 -0.12
N SER A 78 -7.15 10.50 -1.07
CA SER A 78 -7.68 11.86 -1.11
C SER A 78 -8.81 12.10 -0.10
N SER A 79 -9.40 11.03 0.45
CA SER A 79 -10.49 11.12 1.42
C SER A 79 -10.60 9.87 2.32
N MET A 80 -11.18 10.04 3.50
CA MET A 80 -11.46 8.93 4.41
C MET A 80 -12.47 7.93 3.83
N GLU A 81 -13.44 8.42 3.05
CA GLU A 81 -14.43 7.57 2.38
C GLU A 81 -13.76 6.63 1.36
N GLU A 82 -12.81 7.16 0.58
CA GLU A 82 -12.00 6.36 -0.34
C GLU A 82 -11.21 5.29 0.40
N ALA A 83 -10.50 5.65 1.48
CA ALA A 83 -9.77 4.71 2.32
C ALA A 83 -10.69 3.60 2.88
N GLN A 84 -11.86 3.96 3.38
CA GLN A 84 -12.84 3.02 3.94
C GLN A 84 -13.39 2.05 2.89
N ARG A 85 -13.81 2.56 1.72
CA ARG A 85 -14.29 1.73 0.61
C ARG A 85 -13.21 0.74 0.17
N PHE A 86 -11.97 1.20 0.10
CA PHE A 86 -10.84 0.37 -0.27
C PHE A 86 -10.56 -0.72 0.77
N ALA A 87 -10.42 -0.34 2.05
CA ALA A 87 -10.19 -1.28 3.14
C ALA A 87 -11.31 -2.33 3.23
N ALA A 88 -12.57 -1.93 3.04
CA ALA A 88 -13.70 -2.85 2.98
C ALA A 88 -13.62 -3.81 1.79
N SER A 89 -13.14 -3.35 0.63
CA SER A 89 -12.98 -4.21 -0.56
C SER A 89 -11.95 -5.32 -0.36
N LEU A 90 -10.92 -5.08 0.46
CA LEU A 90 -9.88 -6.07 0.78
C LEU A 90 -10.33 -7.12 1.80
N LYS A 91 -11.38 -6.83 2.58
CA LYS A 91 -11.97 -7.78 3.55
C LYS A 91 -12.91 -8.79 2.90
N LYS A 92 -13.39 -8.53 1.69
CA LYS A 92 -14.23 -9.46 0.93
C LYS A 92 -13.34 -10.55 0.31
N LYS A 93 -13.02 -11.57 1.09
CA LYS A 93 -12.57 -12.87 0.58
C LYS A 93 -13.57 -13.94 0.98
#